data_AF-A0A7C1YES5-F1
#
_entry.id   AF-A0A7C1YES5-F1
#
_cell.length_a   1.000
_cell.length_b   1.000
_cell.length_c   1.000
_cell.angle_alpha   90.00
_cell.angle_beta   90.00
_cell.angle_gamma   90.00
#
_symmetry.space_group_name_H-M   'P 1'
#
loop_
_entity.id
_entity.type
_entity.pdbx_description
1 polymer ?
#
loop_
_entity_poly.entity_id
_entity_poly.type
_entity_poly.pdbx_seq_one_letter_code
_entity_poly.pdbx_strand_id
1 'polypeptide(L)'
;MPGHSQEQDRLRVSEIFYSLQGEARMVGWPTVFIRLTGCPLRCVYCDTRHAFQGGEWMSCADILERTAAFHPHYVTVTGGEPLAQKNCLILLQRLCDAGYAVSLETSGALDIAAVDPQVSIVMDLKTPSSGEESKNRYLNIAELKQSDQIKFVLGGREDYDWARLKLDEYALPQRCEVLFSPVQG
;
A
#
# COMPACT_ATOMS: atom_id res chain seq x y z
N MET A 1 -3.46 35.68 -10.14
CA MET A 1 -3.32 34.66 -11.20
C MET A 1 -3.05 33.31 -10.54
N PRO A 2 -4.03 32.40 -10.43
CA PRO A 2 -3.81 31.07 -9.86
C PRO A 2 -3.55 30.07 -11.00
N GLY A 3 -2.29 29.90 -11.39
CA GLY A 3 -1.89 29.00 -12.47
C GLY A 3 -0.85 27.95 -12.08
N HIS A 4 -0.49 27.85 -10.79
CA HIS A 4 0.65 27.04 -10.34
C HIS A 4 0.30 25.79 -9.52
N SER A 5 -0.98 25.51 -9.24
CA SER A 5 -1.37 24.39 -8.35
C SER A 5 -1.68 23.07 -9.06
N GLN A 6 -2.11 23.07 -10.32
CA GLN A 6 -2.62 21.86 -10.98
C GLN A 6 -1.53 20.90 -11.52
N GLU A 7 -0.29 21.34 -11.70
CA GLU A 7 0.82 20.45 -12.13
C GLU A 7 1.54 19.77 -10.96
N GLN A 8 1.48 20.36 -9.76
CA GLN A 8 2.29 19.90 -8.62
C GLN A 8 1.66 18.72 -7.86
N ASP A 9 0.36 18.50 -7.97
CA ASP A 9 -0.38 17.44 -7.24
C ASP A 9 -0.84 16.29 -8.16
N ARG A 10 -0.02 15.90 -9.14
CA ARG A 10 -0.34 14.78 -10.05
C ARG A 10 0.34 13.49 -9.64
N LEU A 11 -0.31 12.38 -9.95
CA LEU A 11 0.16 11.03 -9.76
C LEU A 11 0.04 10.26 -11.08
N ARG A 12 0.95 9.33 -11.29
CA ARG A 12 0.89 8.38 -12.39
C ARG A 12 0.08 7.18 -11.94
N VAL A 13 -1.10 7.02 -12.51
CA VAL A 13 -2.10 6.03 -12.10
C VAL A 13 -2.17 4.94 -13.17
N SER A 14 -2.00 3.68 -12.76
CA SER A 14 -2.19 2.53 -13.64
C SER A 14 -3.66 2.23 -13.86
N GLU A 15 -4.46 2.22 -12.79
CA GLU A 15 -5.90 1.97 -12.86
C GLU A 15 -6.64 2.49 -11.63
N ILE A 16 -7.93 2.80 -11.82
CA ILE A 16 -8.90 3.04 -10.74
C ILE A 16 -10.13 2.19 -11.04
N PHE A 17 -10.48 1.30 -10.11
CA PHE A 17 -11.57 0.35 -10.28
C PHE A 17 -12.26 0.03 -8.95
N TYR A 18 -13.48 -0.49 -9.02
CA TYR A 18 -14.28 -0.88 -7.86
C TYR A 18 -14.43 -2.40 -7.81
N SER A 19 -14.09 -3.01 -6.67
CA SER A 19 -14.10 -4.46 -6.49
C SER A 19 -14.30 -4.80 -5.00
N LEU A 20 -14.08 -6.05 -4.61
CA LEU A 20 -13.96 -6.46 -3.22
C LEU A 20 -12.50 -6.53 -2.81
N GLN A 21 -12.18 -6.13 -1.57
CA GLN A 21 -10.85 -6.32 -1.01
C GLN A 21 -10.55 -7.82 -0.84
N GLY A 22 -9.42 -8.26 -1.39
CA GLY A 22 -9.02 -9.67 -1.44
C GLY A 22 -8.14 -10.10 -0.28
N GLU A 23 -7.56 -9.14 0.45
CA GLU A 23 -6.59 -9.40 1.51
C GLU A 23 -6.78 -8.49 2.73
N ALA A 24 -6.02 -8.75 3.80
CA ALA A 24 -6.00 -7.96 5.02
C ALA A 24 -7.35 -7.97 5.78
N ARG A 25 -7.50 -7.11 6.80
CA ARG A 25 -8.67 -7.06 7.69
C ARG A 25 -10.01 -6.88 6.96
N MET A 26 -9.97 -6.25 5.78
CA MET A 26 -11.15 -5.84 5.03
C MET A 26 -11.53 -6.82 3.90
N VAL A 27 -11.06 -8.07 3.94
CA VAL A 27 -11.44 -9.10 2.96
C VAL A 27 -12.96 -9.17 2.77
N GLY A 28 -13.40 -9.10 1.52
CA GLY A 28 -14.81 -9.16 1.10
C GLY A 28 -15.54 -7.82 1.08
N TRP A 29 -14.91 -6.72 1.50
CA TRP A 29 -15.58 -5.42 1.54
C TRP A 29 -15.50 -4.66 0.21
N PRO A 30 -16.59 -4.03 -0.26
CA PRO A 30 -16.58 -3.21 -1.48
C PRO A 30 -15.65 -2.00 -1.34
N THR A 31 -14.65 -1.94 -2.22
CA THR A 31 -13.50 -1.03 -2.11
C THR A 31 -13.12 -0.49 -3.47
N VAL A 32 -12.89 0.82 -3.57
CA VAL A 32 -12.23 1.41 -4.75
C VAL A 32 -10.72 1.26 -4.60
N PHE A 33 -10.08 0.69 -5.60
CA PHE A 33 -8.64 0.57 -5.69
C PHE A 33 -8.09 1.67 -6.58
N ILE A 34 -7.10 2.40 -6.07
CA ILE A 34 -6.29 3.36 -6.81
C ILE A 34 -4.90 2.77 -6.93
N ARG A 35 -4.59 2.19 -8.10
CA ARG A 35 -3.30 1.57 -8.36
C ARG A 35 -2.35 2.58 -9.00
N LEU A 36 -1.31 2.97 -8.28
CA LEU A 36 -0.27 3.86 -8.78
C LEU A 36 0.75 3.11 -9.64
N THR A 37 1.46 3.83 -10.50
CA THR A 37 2.49 3.26 -11.38
C THR A 37 3.88 3.40 -10.76
N GLY A 38 4.73 2.39 -10.97
CA GLY A 38 6.15 2.39 -10.63
C GLY A 38 6.44 1.75 -9.28
N CYS A 39 7.45 0.88 -9.24
CA CYS A 39 7.94 0.23 -8.02
C CYS A 39 9.48 0.18 -8.07
N PRO A 40 10.19 0.48 -6.98
CA PRO A 40 11.64 0.32 -6.94
C PRO A 40 12.08 -1.15 -6.74
N LEU A 41 11.15 -2.04 -6.40
CA LEU A 41 11.42 -3.46 -6.17
C LEU A 41 11.13 -4.30 -7.41
N ARG A 42 11.75 -5.48 -7.53
CA ARG A 42 11.54 -6.49 -8.57
C ARG A 42 11.29 -7.85 -7.94
N CYS A 43 10.31 -7.90 -7.02
CA CYS A 43 9.97 -9.12 -6.29
C CYS A 43 9.76 -10.30 -7.25
N VAL A 44 10.37 -11.45 -6.94
CA VAL A 44 10.34 -12.67 -7.78
C VAL A 44 8.91 -13.08 -8.10
N TYR A 45 8.02 -13.06 -7.11
CA TYR A 45 6.61 -13.43 -7.22
C TYR A 45 5.64 -12.26 -7.41
N CYS A 46 6.10 -11.09 -7.89
CA CYS A 46 5.19 -9.97 -8.13
C CYS A 46 4.10 -10.35 -9.15
N ASP A 47 2.84 -10.26 -8.72
CA ASP A 47 1.62 -10.47 -9.50
C ASP A 47 1.21 -9.25 -10.34
N THR A 48 1.68 -8.06 -9.94
CA THR A 48 1.28 -6.77 -10.50
C THR A 48 2.41 -6.13 -11.33
N ARG A 49 3.17 -6.95 -12.09
CA ARG A 49 4.29 -6.44 -12.94
C ARG A 49 3.84 -5.41 -13.97
N HIS A 50 2.58 -5.45 -14.39
CA HIS A 50 1.99 -4.49 -15.32
C HIS A 50 1.98 -3.06 -14.75
N ALA A 51 2.00 -2.88 -13.42
CA ALA A 51 2.05 -1.56 -12.78
C ALA A 51 3.46 -0.96 -12.69
N PHE A 52 4.51 -1.62 -13.22
CA PHE A 52 5.87 -1.06 -13.19
C PHE A 52 6.07 0.10 -14.19
N GLN A 53 5.28 0.17 -15.25
CA GLN A 53 5.38 1.16 -16.33
C GLN A 53 3.99 1.48 -16.88
N GLY A 54 3.87 2.43 -17.81
CA GLY A 54 2.57 2.83 -18.38
C GLY A 54 1.81 3.79 -17.47
N GLY A 55 0.49 3.68 -17.38
CA GLY A 55 -0.34 4.57 -16.56
C GLY A 55 -0.50 5.99 -17.12
N GLU A 56 -1.48 6.70 -16.58
CA GLU A 56 -1.90 8.04 -16.97
C GLU A 56 -1.56 9.05 -15.85
N TRP A 57 -1.15 10.25 -16.23
CA TRP A 57 -0.98 11.34 -15.26
C TRP A 57 -2.35 11.93 -14.91
N MET A 58 -2.77 11.77 -13.67
CA MET A 58 -4.02 12.32 -13.14
C MET A 58 -3.72 13.29 -12.01
N SER A 59 -4.47 14.39 -11.91
CA SER A 59 -4.42 15.22 -10.71
C SER A 59 -5.11 14.52 -9.53
N CYS A 60 -4.74 14.85 -8.30
CA CYS A 60 -5.47 14.34 -7.13
C CYS A 60 -6.97 14.64 -7.22
N ALA A 61 -7.36 15.80 -7.77
CA ALA A 61 -8.76 16.16 -7.95
C ALA A 61 -9.49 15.19 -8.90
N ASP A 62 -8.90 14.85 -10.04
CA ASP A 62 -9.50 13.90 -10.99
C ASP A 62 -9.61 12.48 -10.38
N ILE A 63 -8.62 12.09 -9.56
CA ILE A 63 -8.63 10.82 -8.83
C ILE A 63 -9.79 10.80 -7.81
N LEU A 64 -9.98 11.89 -7.05
CA LEU A 64 -11.08 12.04 -6.09
C LEU A 64 -12.45 12.00 -6.79
N GLU A 65 -12.61 12.71 -7.91
CA GLU A 65 -13.84 12.72 -8.70
C GLU A 65 -14.19 11.32 -9.22
N ARG A 66 -13.21 10.64 -9.82
CA ARG A 66 -13.41 9.28 -10.34
C ARG A 66 -13.68 8.27 -9.22
N THR A 67 -13.06 8.44 -8.06
CA THR A 67 -13.33 7.62 -6.86
C THR A 67 -14.76 7.84 -6.37
N ALA A 68 -15.20 9.09 -6.28
CA ALA A 68 -16.54 9.44 -5.81
C ALA A 68 -17.66 8.87 -6.71
N ALA A 69 -17.41 8.75 -8.02
CA ALA A 69 -18.38 8.18 -8.97
C ALA A 69 -18.78 6.72 -8.65
N PHE A 70 -17.95 5.98 -7.92
CA PHE A 70 -18.27 4.63 -7.45
C PHE A 70 -19.08 4.60 -6.14
N HIS A 71 -19.27 5.75 -5.48
CA HIS A 71 -19.92 5.89 -4.18
C HIS A 71 -19.34 4.95 -3.09
N PRO A 72 -18.00 4.85 -2.94
CA PRO A 72 -17.40 3.91 -2.01
C PRO A 72 -17.46 4.40 -0.57
N HIS A 73 -17.43 3.45 0.37
CA HIS A 73 -17.02 3.74 1.74
C HIS A 73 -15.51 3.53 1.94
N TYR A 74 -14.94 2.51 1.29
CA TYR A 74 -13.54 2.11 1.42
C TYR A 74 -12.73 2.44 0.17
N VAL A 75 -11.51 2.93 0.38
CA VAL A 75 -10.55 3.21 -0.68
C VAL A 75 -9.19 2.61 -0.32
N THR A 76 -8.62 1.82 -1.22
CA THR A 76 -7.26 1.31 -1.10
C THR A 76 -6.35 1.98 -2.11
N VAL A 77 -5.30 2.65 -1.65
CA VAL A 77 -4.21 3.14 -2.50
C VAL A 77 -3.10 2.08 -2.50
N THR A 78 -2.70 1.61 -3.68
CA THR A 78 -1.78 0.47 -3.88
C THR A 78 -0.95 0.64 -5.16
N GLY A 79 -0.09 -0.34 -5.44
CA GLY A 79 0.56 -0.58 -6.74
C GLY A 79 1.62 0.42 -7.19
N GLY A 80 2.42 0.01 -8.17
CA GLY A 80 3.72 -0.53 -7.80
C GLY A 80 4.05 -0.29 -6.31
N GLU A 81 4.95 0.62 -5.98
CA GLU A 81 5.09 1.11 -4.61
C GLU A 81 4.46 2.52 -4.52
N PRO A 82 3.32 2.71 -3.83
CA PRO A 82 2.64 4.01 -3.81
C PRO A 82 3.52 5.15 -3.31
N LEU A 83 4.31 4.89 -2.27
CA LEU A 83 5.17 5.90 -1.65
C LEU A 83 6.38 6.29 -2.52
N ALA A 84 6.60 5.60 -3.64
CA ALA A 84 7.60 6.01 -4.62
C ALA A 84 7.20 7.30 -5.34
N GLN A 85 5.92 7.66 -5.32
CA GLN A 85 5.42 8.94 -5.80
C GLN A 85 5.13 9.84 -4.60
N LYS A 86 5.91 10.91 -4.40
CA LYS A 86 5.81 11.80 -3.23
C LYS A 86 4.39 12.36 -3.00
N ASN A 87 3.66 12.62 -4.09
CA ASN A 87 2.30 13.13 -4.05
C ASN A 87 1.27 12.11 -3.53
N CYS A 88 1.65 10.85 -3.30
CA CYS A 88 0.80 9.84 -2.69
C CYS A 88 0.35 10.28 -1.29
N LEU A 89 1.21 10.96 -0.53
CA LEU A 89 0.87 11.51 0.78
C LEU A 89 -0.27 12.54 0.69
N ILE A 90 -0.25 13.38 -0.35
CA ILE A 90 -1.29 14.39 -0.60
C ILE A 90 -2.62 13.70 -0.98
N LEU A 91 -2.56 12.66 -1.83
CA LEU A 91 -3.75 11.90 -2.20
C LEU A 91 -4.38 11.21 -0.98
N LEU A 92 -3.57 10.54 -0.15
CA LEU A 92 -4.03 9.86 1.05
C LEU A 92 -4.77 10.82 2.00
N GLN A 93 -4.15 11.96 2.31
CA GLN A 93 -4.78 13.02 3.13
C GLN A 93 -6.12 13.46 2.54
N ARG A 94 -6.17 13.76 1.24
CA ARG A 94 -7.41 14.24 0.60
C ARG A 94 -8.53 13.20 0.59
N LEU A 95 -8.19 11.92 0.46
CA LEU A 95 -9.18 10.85 0.54
C LEU A 95 -9.76 10.75 1.97
N CYS A 96 -8.91 10.88 3.00
CA CYS A 96 -9.36 10.96 4.38
C CYS A 96 -10.24 12.21 4.62
N ASP A 97 -9.82 13.38 4.15
CA ASP A 97 -10.58 14.64 4.26
C ASP A 97 -11.95 14.57 3.56
N ALA A 98 -12.07 13.75 2.51
CA ALA A 98 -13.32 13.47 1.82
C ALA A 98 -14.24 12.46 2.56
N GLY A 99 -13.80 11.93 3.70
CA GLY A 99 -14.57 11.05 4.57
C GLY A 99 -14.49 9.55 4.23
N TYR A 100 -13.56 9.13 3.38
CA TYR A 100 -13.35 7.72 3.06
C TYR A 100 -12.59 6.99 4.17
N ALA A 101 -12.87 5.69 4.32
CA ALA A 101 -12.01 4.79 5.08
C ALA A 101 -10.86 4.33 4.19
N VAL A 102 -9.67 4.91 4.40
CA VAL A 102 -8.51 4.74 3.51
C VAL A 102 -7.52 3.70 4.04
N SER A 103 -7.12 2.77 3.19
CA SER A 103 -5.96 1.90 3.41
C SER A 103 -4.85 2.13 2.39
N LEU A 104 -3.60 2.01 2.85
CA LEU A 104 -2.39 2.05 2.03
C LEU A 104 -1.73 0.68 2.03
N GLU A 105 -1.56 0.08 0.86
CA GLU A 105 -0.75 -1.13 0.68
C GLU A 105 0.66 -0.75 0.19
N THR A 106 1.68 -1.01 1.01
CA THR A 106 3.08 -0.63 0.73
C THR A 106 4.04 -1.79 1.00
N SER A 107 5.20 -1.79 0.32
CA SER A 107 6.27 -2.78 0.54
C SER A 107 7.07 -2.56 1.82
N GLY A 108 6.91 -1.42 2.48
CA GLY A 108 7.75 -1.07 3.64
C GLY A 108 9.22 -0.76 3.28
N ALA A 109 9.55 -0.61 1.99
CA ALA A 109 10.88 -0.21 1.56
C ALA A 109 11.11 1.32 1.62
N LEU A 110 10.03 2.10 1.69
CA LEU A 110 10.05 3.56 1.80
C LEU A 110 9.48 4.00 3.14
N ASP A 111 9.83 5.21 3.57
CA ASP A 111 9.45 5.76 4.87
C ASP A 111 7.93 5.98 4.97
N ILE A 112 7.32 5.48 6.04
CA ILE A 112 5.87 5.61 6.30
C ILE A 112 5.52 6.69 7.32
N ALA A 113 6.49 7.34 7.96
CA ALA A 113 6.26 8.25 9.09
C ALA A 113 5.40 9.49 8.71
N ALA A 114 5.40 9.88 7.43
CA ALA A 114 4.63 11.02 6.93
C ALA A 114 3.23 10.65 6.41
N VAL A 115 2.82 9.39 6.50
CA VAL A 115 1.46 8.95 6.14
C VAL A 115 0.46 9.50 7.16
N ASP A 116 -0.67 10.03 6.68
CA ASP A 116 -1.74 10.54 7.55
C ASP A 116 -2.12 9.46 8.60
N PRO A 117 -2.14 9.80 9.91
CA PRO A 117 -2.54 8.88 10.98
C PRO A 117 -3.91 8.20 10.80
N GLN A 118 -4.83 8.78 10.04
CA GLN A 118 -6.15 8.23 9.72
C GLN A 118 -6.08 7.05 8.74
N VAL A 119 -5.00 6.93 7.97
CA VAL A 119 -4.81 5.83 7.02
C VAL A 119 -4.43 4.55 7.76
N SER A 120 -5.10 3.45 7.43
CA SER A 120 -4.70 2.10 7.82
C SER A 120 -3.59 1.62 6.91
N ILE A 121 -2.42 1.29 7.46
CA ILE A 121 -1.31 0.77 6.67
C ILE A 121 -1.37 -0.76 6.63
N VAL A 122 -1.22 -1.33 5.44
CA VAL A 122 -0.92 -2.74 5.21
C VAL A 122 0.49 -2.82 4.64
N MET A 123 1.47 -3.09 5.51
CA MET A 123 2.87 -3.15 5.14
C MET A 123 3.29 -4.60 4.85
N ASP A 124 3.71 -4.90 3.63
CA ASP A 124 4.19 -6.21 3.23
C ASP A 124 5.71 -6.33 3.44
N LEU A 125 6.11 -6.90 4.58
CA LEU A 125 7.51 -7.09 4.92
C LEU A 125 8.10 -8.21 4.06
N LYS A 126 9.00 -7.83 3.16
CA LYS A 126 9.48 -8.70 2.09
C LYS A 126 10.29 -9.85 2.66
N THR A 127 9.79 -11.06 2.47
CA THR A 127 10.42 -12.32 2.87
C THR A 127 11.59 -12.67 1.94
N PRO A 128 12.52 -13.55 2.34
CA PRO A 128 13.66 -13.96 1.50
C PRO A 128 13.28 -14.38 0.08
N SER A 129 12.21 -15.15 -0.10
CA SER A 129 11.78 -15.62 -1.43
C SER A 129 11.32 -14.48 -2.36
N SER A 130 11.05 -13.29 -1.84
CA SER A 130 10.78 -12.12 -2.68
C SER A 130 12.01 -11.71 -3.50
N GLY A 131 13.22 -12.04 -3.06
CA GLY A 131 14.47 -11.50 -3.59
C GLY A 131 14.75 -10.05 -3.19
N GLU A 132 13.88 -9.43 -2.38
CA GLU A 132 13.91 -8.01 -2.01
C GLU A 132 13.92 -7.79 -0.49
N GLU A 133 14.18 -8.83 0.31
CA GLU A 133 14.25 -8.73 1.79
C GLU A 133 15.20 -7.64 2.27
N SER A 134 16.35 -7.49 1.60
CA SER A 134 17.34 -6.43 1.89
C SER A 134 16.82 -4.99 1.71
N LYS A 135 15.65 -4.80 1.07
CA LYS A 135 15.01 -3.49 0.88
C LYS A 135 14.10 -3.10 2.04
N ASN A 136 13.80 -4.01 2.97
CA ASN A 136 12.96 -3.72 4.11
C ASN A 136 13.55 -2.57 4.95
N ARG A 137 12.78 -1.50 5.16
CA ARG A 137 13.15 -0.43 6.08
C ARG A 137 12.57 -0.74 7.45
N TYR A 138 13.33 -1.47 8.26
CA TYR A 138 12.89 -1.91 9.59
C TYR A 138 12.51 -0.76 10.56
N LEU A 139 12.99 0.47 10.33
CA LEU A 139 12.56 1.66 11.08
C LEU A 139 11.04 1.88 11.00
N ASN A 140 10.40 1.49 9.88
CA ASN A 140 8.96 1.63 9.71
C ASN A 140 8.14 0.84 10.75
N ILE A 141 8.72 -0.22 11.34
CA ILE A 141 8.01 -1.04 12.34
C ILE A 141 7.64 -0.22 13.59
N ALA A 142 8.45 0.80 13.93
CA ALA A 142 8.16 1.68 15.06
C ALA A 142 6.97 2.63 14.79
N GLU A 143 6.68 2.91 13.52
CA GLU A 143 5.61 3.82 13.08
C GLU A 143 4.25 3.11 12.95
N LEU A 144 4.22 1.77 12.97
CA LEU A 144 2.99 0.99 12.88
C LEU A 144 2.11 1.16 14.13
N LYS A 145 0.81 1.32 13.89
CA LYS A 145 -0.24 1.49 14.89
C LYS A 145 -1.05 0.19 15.03
N GLN A 146 -1.85 0.08 16.09
CA GLN A 146 -2.77 -1.06 16.28
C GLN A 146 -3.83 -1.20 15.16
N SER A 147 -4.16 -0.08 14.50
CA SER A 147 -5.06 -0.09 13.33
C SER A 147 -4.42 -0.70 12.09
N ASP A 148 -3.08 -0.74 12.04
CA ASP A 148 -2.32 -1.18 10.89
C ASP A 148 -2.13 -2.70 10.91
N GLN A 149 -1.51 -3.19 9.84
CA GLN A 149 -1.33 -4.60 9.57
C GLN A 149 0.04 -4.82 8.94
N ILE A 150 0.74 -5.85 9.38
CA ILE A 150 1.95 -6.33 8.73
C ILE A 150 1.68 -7.68 8.07
N LYS A 151 2.03 -7.79 6.81
CA LYS A 151 1.82 -8.98 5.98
C LYS A 151 3.15 -9.63 5.62
N PHE A 152 3.17 -10.94 5.63
CA PHE A 152 4.26 -11.77 5.14
C PHE A 152 3.74 -12.65 4.00
N VAL A 153 4.27 -12.44 2.80
CA VAL A 153 4.01 -13.34 1.66
C VAL A 153 5.01 -14.49 1.68
N LEU A 154 4.53 -15.72 1.78
CA LEU A 154 5.34 -16.93 1.98
C LEU A 154 5.44 -17.74 0.68
N GLY A 155 6.65 -17.87 0.15
CA GLY A 155 6.99 -18.79 -0.95
C GLY A 155 7.34 -20.20 -0.47
N GLY A 156 7.62 -20.40 0.81
CA GLY A 156 7.89 -21.72 1.37
C GLY A 156 8.17 -21.71 2.87
N ARG A 157 8.70 -22.85 3.35
CA ARG A 157 9.00 -23.06 4.78
C ARG A 157 10.04 -22.06 5.31
N GLU A 158 11.05 -21.74 4.52
CA GLU A 158 12.12 -20.81 4.90
C GLU A 158 11.57 -19.42 5.21
N ASP A 159 10.61 -18.92 4.43
CA ASP A 159 9.97 -17.63 4.70
C ASP A 159 9.14 -17.66 5.97
N TYR A 160 8.45 -18.77 6.24
CA TYR A 160 7.66 -18.93 7.47
C TYR A 160 8.57 -18.90 8.70
N ASP A 161 9.65 -19.68 8.69
CA ASP A 161 10.60 -19.72 9.80
C ASP A 161 11.27 -18.34 9.99
N TRP A 162 11.63 -17.67 8.89
CA TRP A 162 12.13 -16.29 8.92
C TRP A 162 11.10 -15.30 9.49
N ALA A 163 9.85 -15.36 9.04
CA ALA A 163 8.79 -14.48 9.50
C ALA A 163 8.53 -14.65 11.00
N ARG A 164 8.52 -15.90 11.51
CA ARG A 164 8.43 -16.16 12.96
C ARG A 164 9.54 -15.47 13.76
N LEU A 165 10.79 -15.56 13.28
CA LEU A 165 11.90 -14.86 13.93
C LEU A 165 11.66 -13.34 13.96
N LYS A 166 11.12 -12.76 12.88
CA LYS A 166 10.77 -11.33 12.84
C LYS A 166 9.61 -10.97 13.75
N LEU A 167 8.62 -11.85 13.93
CA LEU A 167 7.55 -11.62 14.91
C LEU A 167 8.12 -11.44 16.31
N ASP A 168 9.04 -12.33 16.71
CA ASP A 168 9.66 -12.32 18.03
C ASP A 168 10.63 -11.14 18.18
N GLU A 169 11.48 -10.89 17.17
CA GLU A 169 12.49 -9.81 17.15
C GLU A 169 11.84 -8.42 17.38
N TYR A 170 10.68 -8.18 16.78
CA TYR A 170 10.03 -6.88 16.79
C TYR A 170 8.77 -6.80 17.66
N ALA A 171 8.38 -7.90 18.31
CA ALA A 171 7.13 -8.01 19.06
C ALA A 171 5.92 -7.56 18.22
N LEU A 172 5.85 -8.03 16.97
CA LEU A 172 4.84 -7.58 15.99
C LEU A 172 3.39 -7.83 16.44
N PRO A 173 3.04 -8.99 17.05
CA PRO A 173 1.68 -9.24 17.53
C PRO A 173 1.20 -8.26 18.61
N GLN A 174 2.13 -7.60 19.32
CA GLN A 174 1.80 -6.57 20.32
C GLN A 174 1.64 -5.18 19.70
N ARG A 175 2.05 -4.99 18.44
CA ARG A 175 2.04 -3.70 17.74
C ARG A 175 0.82 -3.55 16.83
N CYS A 176 0.59 -4.56 16.00
CA CYS A 176 -0.40 -4.51 14.92
C CYS A 176 -0.86 -5.93 14.55
N GLU A 177 -1.87 -6.02 13.70
CA GLU A 177 -2.34 -7.32 13.20
C GLU A 177 -1.30 -7.94 12.26
N VAL A 178 -1.09 -9.24 12.39
CA VAL A 178 -0.08 -9.99 11.64
C VAL A 178 -0.78 -10.95 10.68
N LEU A 179 -0.39 -10.89 9.41
CA LEU A 179 -0.97 -11.68 8.33
C LEU A 179 0.09 -12.54 7.66
N PHE A 180 -0.28 -13.77 7.33
CA PHE A 180 0.53 -14.69 6.53
C PHE A 180 -0.27 -15.07 5.29
N SER A 181 0.29 -14.81 4.11
CA SER A 181 -0.34 -15.11 2.82
C SER A 181 0.59 -15.99 1.99
N PRO A 182 0.11 -17.05 1.32
CA PRO A 182 0.95 -17.83 0.42
C PRO A 182 1.18 -17.07 -0.90
N VAL A 183 2.31 -17.35 -1.58
CA VAL A 183 2.56 -16.84 -2.96
C VAL A 183 1.55 -17.40 -3.97
N GLN A 184 1.07 -18.63 -3.77
CA GLN A 184 0.10 -19.32 -4.62
C GLN A 184 -0.91 -20.07 -3.74
N GLY A 185 -2.18 -20.04 -4.13
CA GLY A 185 -3.29 -20.78 -3.52
C GLY A 185 -4.15 -21.44 -4.59
#